data_AF-A0A2S7QN99-F1
#
_entry.id   AF-A0A2S7QN99-F1
#
_cell.length_a   1.000
_cell.length_b   1.000
_cell.length_c   1.000
_cell.angle_alpha   90.00
_cell.angle_beta   90.00
_cell.angle_gamma   90.00
#
_symmetry.space_group_name_H-M   'P 1'
#
loop_
_entity.id
_entity.type
_entity.pdbx_description
1 polymer ?
#
loop_
_entity_poly.entity_id
_entity_poly.type
_entity_poly.pdbx_seq_one_letter_code
_entity_poly.pdbx_strand_id
1 'polypeptide(L)'
;MKILEAQSATLTNFEVYKHLKEIQTKPRTGGRRPGNLDNVVKELLQYLEEAPSPFAEKPCPYNDETIRTLLERLRPYNLTKAEVLMILNHRPTNLENLNTIIEEMEFRISDDDQWAVVEIVKEVLGCHDQEEMRQTMTDNAQKARTDQEERMRQDMEENDG
;
A
#
# COMPACT_ATOMS: atom_id res chain seq x y z
N MET A 1 20.72 -23.17 6.97
CA MET A 1 20.29 -21.81 7.36
C MET A 1 19.60 -21.92 8.72
N LYS A 2 19.84 -20.99 9.66
CA LYS A 2 19.16 -20.94 10.97
C LYS A 2 18.63 -19.52 11.19
N ILE A 3 17.42 -19.40 11.73
CA ILE A 3 16.80 -18.10 12.05
C ILE A 3 17.30 -17.66 13.43
N LEU A 4 17.86 -16.45 13.52
CA LEU A 4 18.33 -15.86 14.79
C LEU A 4 17.21 -15.06 15.46
N GLU A 5 16.53 -14.22 14.67
CA GLU A 5 15.41 -13.40 15.10
C GLU A 5 14.29 -13.52 14.06
N ALA A 6 13.08 -13.84 14.51
CA ALA A 6 11.94 -13.97 13.63
C ALA A 6 11.40 -12.61 13.15
N GLN A 7 11.50 -11.57 13.98
CA GLN A 7 11.03 -10.22 13.70
C GLN A 7 12.05 -9.19 14.19
N SER A 8 12.90 -8.72 13.29
CA SER A 8 13.91 -7.69 13.59
C SER A 8 13.36 -6.27 13.46
N ALA A 9 12.48 -6.03 12.48
CA ALA A 9 11.90 -4.72 12.20
C ALA A 9 10.51 -4.84 11.55
N THR A 10 9.70 -3.80 11.73
CA THR A 10 8.48 -3.56 10.96
C THR A 10 8.79 -2.58 9.85
N LEU A 11 8.36 -2.87 8.63
CA LEU A 11 8.56 -2.02 7.46
C LEU A 11 7.22 -1.51 6.95
N THR A 12 7.22 -0.26 6.49
CA THR A 12 6.10 0.34 5.78
C THR A 12 5.99 -0.19 4.36
N ASN A 13 4.78 -0.15 3.80
CA ASN A 13 4.58 -0.48 2.39
C ASN A 13 5.38 0.45 1.47
N PHE A 14 5.61 1.71 1.89
CA PHE A 14 6.42 2.67 1.14
C PHE A 14 7.90 2.30 1.08
N GLU A 15 8.51 1.91 2.21
CA GLU A 15 9.90 1.44 2.23
C GLU A 15 10.08 0.19 1.36
N VAL A 16 9.14 -0.76 1.44
CA VAL A 16 9.13 -1.95 0.61
C VAL A 16 8.97 -1.57 -0.87
N TYR A 17 8.02 -0.69 -1.19
CA TYR A 17 7.78 -0.20 -2.56
C TYR A 17 9.04 0.43 -3.16
N LYS A 18 9.69 1.35 -2.44
CA LYS A 18 10.93 2.00 -2.84
C LYS A 18 12.02 0.97 -3.10
N HIS A 19 12.20 0.02 -2.17
CA HIS A 19 13.21 -1.02 -2.31
C HIS A 19 12.96 -1.92 -3.52
N LEU A 20 11.71 -2.29 -3.80
CA LEU A 20 11.34 -3.10 -4.96
C LEU A 20 11.60 -2.34 -6.28
N LYS A 21 11.31 -1.03 -6.33
CA LYS A 21 11.65 -0.18 -7.49
C LYS A 21 13.16 -0.05 -7.71
N GLU A 22 13.93 0.09 -6.64
CA GLU A 22 15.40 0.06 -6.71
C GLU A 22 15.91 -1.29 -7.26
N ILE A 23 15.36 -2.40 -6.77
CA ILE A 23 15.67 -3.72 -7.32
C ILE A 23 15.31 -3.77 -8.80
N GLN A 24 14.14 -3.30 -9.22
CA GLN A 24 13.72 -3.34 -10.62
C GLN A 24 14.64 -2.52 -11.54
N THR A 25 15.10 -1.35 -11.09
CA THR A 25 15.90 -0.40 -11.89
C THR A 25 17.40 -0.67 -11.87
N LYS A 26 17.93 -1.30 -10.81
CA LYS A 26 19.37 -1.50 -10.64
C LYS A 26 19.96 -2.36 -11.78
N PRO A 27 20.97 -1.85 -12.50
CA PRO A 27 21.61 -2.59 -13.59
C PRO A 27 22.27 -3.86 -13.06
N ARG A 28 22.17 -4.93 -13.85
CA ARG A 28 22.58 -6.28 -13.45
C ARG A 28 24.11 -6.37 -13.40
N THR A 29 24.68 -6.33 -12.20
CA THR A 29 26.09 -6.66 -11.97
C THR A 29 26.21 -8.16 -11.69
N GLY A 30 26.17 -8.97 -12.75
CA GLY A 30 26.35 -10.43 -12.69
C GLY A 30 25.06 -11.24 -12.83
N GLY A 31 25.03 -12.12 -13.85
CA GLY A 31 24.04 -13.18 -14.04
C GLY A 31 22.58 -12.76 -14.27
N ARG A 32 21.75 -13.72 -14.69
CA ARG A 32 20.29 -13.56 -14.74
C ARG A 32 19.74 -13.73 -13.32
N ARG A 33 18.90 -12.78 -12.87
CA ARG A 33 18.12 -12.92 -11.64
C ARG A 33 17.31 -14.21 -11.67
N PRO A 34 17.16 -14.89 -10.52
CA PRO A 34 16.25 -16.02 -10.40
C PRO A 34 14.84 -15.63 -10.85
N GLY A 35 14.20 -16.46 -11.68
CA GLY A 35 12.89 -16.14 -12.24
C GLY A 35 11.79 -15.97 -11.19
N ASN A 36 11.88 -16.71 -10.09
CA ASN A 36 10.99 -16.58 -8.94
C ASN A 36 11.08 -15.19 -8.28
N LEU A 37 12.28 -14.61 -8.15
CA LEU A 37 12.44 -13.26 -7.61
C LEU A 37 11.81 -12.22 -8.55
N ASP A 38 12.06 -12.34 -9.86
CA ASP A 38 11.50 -11.41 -10.84
C ASP A 38 9.96 -11.46 -10.85
N ASN A 39 9.35 -12.63 -10.63
CA ASN A 39 7.89 -12.77 -10.51
C ASN A 39 7.36 -12.11 -9.24
N VAL A 40 7.94 -12.42 -8.08
CA VAL A 40 7.50 -11.85 -6.79
C VAL A 40 7.63 -10.32 -6.79
N VAL A 41 8.71 -9.77 -7.36
CA VAL A 41 8.88 -8.31 -7.48
C VAL A 41 7.78 -7.70 -8.36
N LYS A 42 7.44 -8.33 -9.48
CA LYS A 42 6.38 -7.84 -10.38
C LYS A 42 5.00 -7.89 -9.71
N GLU A 43 4.64 -9.01 -9.10
CA GLU A 43 3.36 -9.21 -8.44
C GLU A 43 3.18 -8.26 -7.26
N LEU A 44 4.21 -8.06 -6.43
CA LEU A 44 4.15 -7.11 -5.32
C LEU A 44 4.07 -5.66 -5.78
N LEU A 45 4.82 -5.28 -6.83
CA LEU A 45 4.69 -3.93 -7.39
C LEU A 45 3.30 -3.71 -7.99
N GLN A 46 2.74 -4.71 -8.66
CA GLN A 46 1.37 -4.65 -9.15
C GLN A 46 0.37 -4.44 -8.01
N TYR A 47 0.42 -5.28 -6.96
CA TYR A 47 -0.44 -5.14 -5.79
C TYR A 47 -0.33 -3.75 -5.12
N LEU A 48 0.89 -3.24 -4.99
CA LEU A 48 1.14 -1.94 -4.37
C LEU A 48 0.72 -0.76 -5.27
N GLU A 49 0.61 -0.92 -6.60
CA GLU A 49 0.21 0.14 -7.54
C GLU A 49 -1.27 0.06 -7.96
N GLU A 50 -2.00 -0.97 -7.55
CA GLU A 50 -3.43 -1.12 -7.85
C GLU A 50 -4.31 -0.31 -6.89
N ALA A 51 -5.31 0.40 -7.41
CA ALA A 51 -6.31 1.09 -6.60
C ALA A 51 -7.04 0.09 -5.69
N PRO A 52 -7.28 0.38 -4.39
CA PRO A 52 -7.18 1.67 -3.68
C PRO A 52 -5.80 2.06 -3.11
N SER A 53 -4.71 1.36 -3.45
CA SER A 53 -3.42 1.61 -2.82
C SER A 53 -3.00 3.10 -2.91
N PRO A 54 -2.38 3.67 -1.87
CA PRO A 54 -1.85 5.04 -1.92
C PRO A 54 -0.87 5.31 -3.06
N PHE A 55 -0.23 4.27 -3.60
CA PHE A 55 0.75 4.37 -4.69
C PHE A 55 0.15 4.22 -6.09
N ALA A 56 -1.17 4.03 -6.20
CA ALA A 56 -1.87 3.97 -7.49
C ALA A 56 -1.93 5.34 -8.18
N GLU A 57 -2.00 6.42 -7.40
CA GLU A 57 -1.98 7.80 -7.90
C GLU A 57 -0.63 8.17 -8.51
N LYS A 58 -0.67 8.85 -9.66
CA LYS A 58 0.53 9.28 -10.39
C LYS A 58 0.49 10.80 -10.62
N PRO A 59 1.51 11.55 -10.17
CA PRO A 59 2.73 11.08 -9.50
C PRO A 59 2.45 10.56 -8.07
N CYS A 60 3.30 9.64 -7.59
CA CYS A 60 3.16 9.10 -6.23
C CYS A 60 3.26 10.23 -5.20
N PRO A 61 2.30 10.36 -4.26
CA PRO A 61 2.31 11.47 -3.31
C PRO A 61 3.40 11.35 -2.23
N TYR A 62 4.10 10.21 -2.16
CA TYR A 62 5.02 9.89 -1.08
C TYR A 62 6.47 10.16 -1.52
N ASN A 63 7.27 10.68 -0.60
CA ASN A 63 8.68 10.96 -0.76
C ASN A 63 9.47 10.51 0.49
N ASP A 64 10.79 10.70 0.45
CA ASP A 64 11.69 10.25 1.52
C ASP A 64 11.46 10.96 2.88
N GLU A 65 10.84 12.13 2.87
CA GLU A 65 10.50 12.90 4.06
C GLU A 65 9.11 12.56 4.60
N THR A 66 8.24 11.94 3.81
CA THR A 66 6.83 11.65 4.15
C THR A 66 6.70 10.90 5.48
N ILE A 67 7.49 9.83 5.70
CA ILE A 67 7.44 9.05 6.95
C ILE A 67 7.81 9.94 8.14
N ARG A 68 8.89 10.71 8.01
CA ARG A 68 9.39 11.56 9.10
C ARG A 68 8.39 12.66 9.45
N THR A 69 7.89 13.36 8.44
CA THR A 69 6.91 14.44 8.61
C THR A 69 5.63 13.92 9.25
N LEU A 70 5.15 12.75 8.83
CA LEU A 70 3.95 12.13 9.43
C LEU A 70 4.19 11.78 10.91
N LEU A 71 5.32 11.15 11.23
CA LEU A 71 5.66 10.78 12.62
C LEU A 71 5.77 12.01 13.53
N GLU A 72 6.40 13.10 13.04
CA GLU A 72 6.53 14.34 13.81
C GLU A 72 5.17 15.00 14.06
N ARG A 73 4.29 15.03 13.04
CA ARG A 73 2.95 15.63 13.15
C ARG A 73 1.96 14.81 13.95
N LEU A 74 2.06 13.47 13.92
CA LEU A 74 1.16 12.58 14.65
C LEU A 74 1.57 12.35 16.12
N ARG A 75 2.78 12.78 16.50
CA ARG A 75 3.32 12.62 17.86
C ARG A 75 2.39 13.10 19.00
N PRO A 76 1.61 14.18 18.87
CA PRO A 76 0.72 14.65 19.94
C PRO A 76 -0.46 13.72 20.25
N TYR A 77 -0.91 12.90 19.30
CA TYR A 77 -2.20 12.18 19.39
C TYR A 77 -2.11 10.80 20.06
N ASN A 78 -1.00 10.49 20.75
CA ASN A 78 -0.80 9.25 21.50
C ASN A 78 -1.14 7.95 20.71
N LEU A 79 -0.80 7.94 19.42
CA LEU A 79 -0.96 6.78 18.55
C LEU A 79 0.16 5.76 18.80
N THR A 80 -0.19 4.48 18.79
CA THR A 80 0.78 3.39 18.86
C THR A 80 1.57 3.28 17.54
N LYS A 81 2.74 2.64 17.59
CA LYS A 81 3.56 2.41 16.39
C LYS A 81 2.81 1.62 15.32
N ALA A 82 1.97 0.67 15.73
CA ALA A 82 1.17 -0.16 14.82
C ALA A 82 0.07 0.68 14.14
N GLU A 83 -0.60 1.55 14.88
CA GLU A 83 -1.61 2.47 14.31
C GLU A 83 -0.98 3.42 13.30
N VAL A 84 0.17 4.02 13.62
CA VAL A 84 0.85 4.91 12.68
C VAL A 84 1.32 4.16 11.42
N LEU A 85 1.82 2.93 11.58
CA LEU A 85 2.17 2.05 10.45
C LEU A 85 0.94 1.78 9.56
N MET A 86 -0.22 1.51 10.15
CA MET A 86 -1.47 1.29 9.42
C MET A 86 -2.00 2.56 8.75
N ILE A 87 -1.93 3.71 9.42
CA ILE A 87 -2.28 5.01 8.83
C ILE A 87 -1.42 5.26 7.59
N LEU A 88 -0.12 4.98 7.66
CA LEU A 88 0.78 5.19 6.53
C LEU A 88 0.52 4.20 5.38
N ASN A 89 0.17 2.95 5.69
CA ASN A 89 -0.09 1.93 4.67
C ASN A 89 -1.46 2.08 4.00
N HIS A 90 -2.48 2.52 4.72
CA HIS A 90 -3.86 2.58 4.24
C HIS A 90 -4.37 3.98 3.94
N ARG A 91 -3.69 5.03 4.45
CA ARG A 91 -4.01 6.44 4.24
C ARG A 91 -5.51 6.75 4.44
N PRO A 92 -6.00 6.74 5.69
CA PRO A 92 -7.40 7.05 5.99
C PRO A 92 -7.71 8.54 5.72
N THR A 93 -8.56 8.81 4.73
CA THR A 93 -8.94 10.19 4.35
C THR A 93 -10.25 10.68 4.98
N ASN A 94 -10.89 9.86 5.81
CA ASN A 94 -12.11 10.19 6.54
C ASN A 94 -12.10 9.51 7.91
N LEU A 95 -13.03 9.90 8.78
CA LEU A 95 -13.11 9.36 10.13
C LEU A 95 -13.49 7.89 10.14
N GLU A 96 -14.33 7.45 9.21
CA GLU A 96 -14.76 6.06 9.13
C GLU A 96 -13.57 5.13 8.87
N ASN A 97 -12.68 5.50 7.94
CA ASN A 97 -11.46 4.75 7.66
C ASN A 97 -10.42 4.88 8.79
N LEU A 98 -10.40 5.98 9.52
CA LEU A 98 -9.51 6.11 10.68
C LEU A 98 -9.98 5.22 11.83
N ASN A 99 -11.30 5.12 12.05
CA ASN A 99 -11.91 4.29 13.08
C ASN A 99 -11.71 2.79 12.84
N THR A 100 -11.49 2.36 11.59
CA THR A 100 -11.14 0.95 11.31
C THR A 100 -9.68 0.62 11.68
N ILE A 101 -8.83 1.63 11.89
CA ILE A 101 -7.42 1.45 12.23
C ILE A 101 -7.18 1.59 13.74
N ILE A 102 -7.84 2.55 14.39
CA ILE A 102 -7.64 2.87 15.80
C ILE A 102 -8.73 2.20 16.64
N GLU A 103 -8.33 1.28 17.51
CA GLU A 103 -9.25 0.63 18.43
C GLU A 103 -9.79 1.62 19.47
N GLU A 104 -11.11 1.58 19.69
CA GLU A 104 -11.82 2.40 20.69
C GLU A 104 -11.52 3.91 20.52
N MET A 105 -11.41 4.38 19.27
CA MET A 105 -10.98 5.74 18.92
C MET A 105 -11.74 6.84 19.68
N GLU A 106 -13.06 6.73 19.76
CA GLU A 106 -13.96 7.69 20.44
C GLU A 106 -13.65 7.85 21.94
N PHE A 107 -13.07 6.82 22.58
CA PHE A 107 -12.71 6.86 23.99
C PHE A 107 -11.28 7.35 24.23
N ARG A 108 -10.41 7.31 23.21
CA ARG A 108 -8.97 7.61 23.33
C ARG A 108 -8.58 8.97 22.81
N ILE A 109 -9.29 9.47 21.80
CA ILE A 109 -8.94 10.69 21.05
C ILE A 109 -10.18 11.59 21.01
N SER A 110 -10.00 12.88 21.30
CA SER A 110 -11.10 13.85 21.25
C SER A 110 -11.62 14.04 19.82
N ASP A 111 -12.87 14.42 19.64
CA ASP A 111 -13.47 14.60 18.30
C ASP A 111 -12.66 15.60 17.45
N ASP A 112 -12.20 16.70 18.05
CA ASP A 112 -11.37 17.71 17.39
C ASP A 112 -10.02 17.13 16.92
N ASP A 113 -9.39 16.30 17.76
CA ASP A 113 -8.13 15.64 17.45
C ASP A 113 -8.28 14.57 16.38
N GLN A 114 -9.40 13.83 16.36
CA GLN A 114 -9.68 12.84 15.32
C GLN A 114 -9.73 13.51 13.94
N TRP A 115 -10.44 14.65 13.82
CA TRP A 115 -10.45 15.45 12.60
C TRP A 115 -9.07 16.00 12.25
N ALA A 116 -8.31 16.46 13.24
CA ALA A 116 -6.95 16.96 13.03
C ALA A 116 -6.01 15.86 12.49
N VAL A 117 -6.12 14.62 12.97
CA VAL A 117 -5.35 13.47 12.44
C VAL A 117 -5.71 13.21 10.98
N VAL A 118 -7.00 13.20 10.63
CA VAL A 118 -7.43 13.00 9.23
C VAL A 118 -6.88 14.11 8.33
N GLU A 119 -6.88 15.35 8.80
CA GLU A 119 -6.37 16.47 8.00
C GLU A 119 -4.84 16.38 7.80
N ILE A 120 -4.09 16.03 8.85
CA ILE A 120 -2.65 15.75 8.74
C ILE A 120 -2.38 14.64 7.72
N VAL A 121 -3.19 13.58 7.73
CA VAL A 121 -3.04 12.48 6.77
C VAL A 121 -3.26 12.98 5.34
N LYS A 122 -4.31 13.77 5.08
CA LYS A 122 -4.55 14.34 3.74
C LYS A 122 -3.44 15.27 3.29
N GLU A 123 -2.93 16.12 4.18
CA GLU A 123 -1.86 17.07 3.86
C GLU A 123 -0.54 16.36 3.56
N VAL A 124 -0.19 15.31 4.32
CA VAL A 124 1.13 14.66 4.23
C VAL A 124 1.14 13.51 3.22
N LEU A 125 0.05 12.74 3.14
CA LEU A 125 -0.06 11.53 2.31
C LEU A 125 -0.93 11.73 1.05
N GLY A 126 -1.53 12.92 0.90
CA GLY A 126 -2.44 13.25 -0.19
C GLY A 126 -3.88 12.75 0.03
N CYS A 127 -4.76 13.11 -0.89
CA CYS A 127 -6.14 12.63 -0.94
C CYS A 127 -6.48 12.24 -2.37
N HIS A 128 -6.98 11.02 -2.58
CA HIS A 128 -7.47 10.63 -3.90
C HIS A 128 -8.78 11.35 -4.21
N ASP A 129 -9.01 11.63 -5.49
CA ASP A 129 -10.37 11.86 -5.99
C ASP A 129 -11.15 10.55 -5.85
N GLN A 130 -12.24 10.58 -5.07
CA GLN A 130 -13.05 9.39 -4.82
C GLN A 130 -13.69 8.85 -6.11
N GLU A 131 -13.97 9.71 -7.09
CA GLU A 131 -14.60 9.29 -8.33
C GLU A 131 -13.62 8.56 -9.23
N GLU A 132 -12.41 9.10 -9.41
CA GLU A 132 -11.34 8.43 -10.16
C GLU A 132 -10.94 7.09 -9.50
N MET A 133 -10.91 7.05 -8.18
CA MET A 133 -10.65 5.79 -7.45
C MET A 133 -11.76 4.75 -7.67
N ARG A 134 -13.03 5.16 -7.68
CA ARG A 134 -14.15 4.24 -7.95
C ARG A 134 -14.11 3.70 -9.38
N GLN A 135 -13.82 4.57 -10.35
CA GLN A 135 -13.71 4.18 -11.76
C GLN A 135 -12.55 3.20 -11.98
N THR A 136 -11.37 3.50 -11.44
CA THR A 136 -10.21 2.60 -11.54
C THR A 136 -10.47 1.25 -10.86
N MET A 137 -11.17 1.22 -9.73
CA MET A 137 -11.61 -0.04 -9.11
C MET A 137 -12.57 -0.83 -9.99
N THR A 138 -13.55 -0.18 -10.62
CA THR A 138 -14.49 -0.87 -11.52
C THR A 138 -13.78 -1.42 -12.75
N ASP A 139 -12.81 -0.67 -13.29
CA ASP A 139 -12.02 -1.08 -14.45
C ASP A 139 -11.11 -2.26 -14.10
N ASN A 140 -10.44 -2.22 -12.95
CA ASN A 140 -9.60 -3.32 -12.47
C ASN A 140 -10.44 -4.58 -12.21
N ALA A 141 -11.64 -4.44 -11.63
CA ALA A 141 -12.54 -5.57 -11.41
C ALA A 141 -13.06 -6.18 -12.71
N GLN A 142 -13.32 -5.36 -13.74
CA GLN A 142 -13.72 -5.85 -15.06
C GLN A 142 -12.57 -6.59 -15.74
N LYS A 143 -11.36 -6.03 -15.75
CA LYS A 143 -10.16 -6.69 -16.30
C LYS A 143 -9.89 -8.02 -15.62
N ALA A 144 -9.94 -8.07 -14.28
CA ALA A 144 -9.73 -9.30 -13.54
C ALA A 144 -10.75 -10.39 -13.91
N ARG A 145 -12.02 -10.03 -14.15
CA ARG A 145 -13.05 -10.97 -14.63
C ARG A 145 -12.75 -11.48 -16.04
N THR A 146 -12.40 -10.59 -16.96
CA THR A 146 -12.06 -10.97 -18.34
C THR A 146 -10.83 -11.86 -18.39
N ASP A 147 -9.77 -11.52 -17.66
CA ASP A 147 -8.54 -12.32 -17.56
C ASP A 147 -8.83 -13.71 -16.98
N GLN A 148 -9.74 -13.80 -16.00
CA GLN A 148 -10.14 -15.08 -15.41
C GLN A 148 -10.94 -15.94 -16.41
N GLU A 149 -11.84 -15.32 -17.18
CA GLU A 149 -12.60 -16.00 -18.23
C GLU A 149 -11.71 -16.50 -19.38
N GLU A 150 -10.72 -15.72 -19.79
CA GLU A 150 -9.75 -16.12 -20.82
C GLU A 150 -8.88 -17.29 -20.37
N ARG A 151 -8.41 -17.29 -19.11
CA ARG A 151 -7.68 -18.43 -18.54
C ARG A 151 -8.54 -19.68 -18.49
N MET A 152 -9.81 -19.58 -18.07
CA MET A 152 -10.73 -20.72 -18.05
C MET A 152 -11.01 -21.29 -19.44
N ARG A 153 -11.02 -20.45 -20.49
CA ARG A 153 -11.13 -20.92 -21.87
C ARG A 153 -9.88 -21.66 -22.33
N GLN A 154 -8.70 -21.14 -22.05
CA GLN A 154 -7.42 -21.77 -22.41
C GLN A 154 -7.27 -23.15 -21.73
N ASP A 155 -7.64 -23.26 -20.45
CA ASP A 155 -7.59 -24.53 -19.72
C ASP A 155 -8.58 -25.57 -20.28
N MET A 156 -9.75 -25.14 -20.78
CA MET A 156 -10.70 -26.04 -21.46
C MET A 156 -10.18 -26.50 -22.83
N GLU A 157 -9.52 -25.62 -23.58
CA GLU A 157 -8.93 -25.95 -24.88
C GLU A 157 -7.70 -26.87 -24.78
N GLU A 158 -6.88 -26.75 -23.72
CA GLU A 158 -5.73 -27.64 -23.49
C GLU A 158 -6.12 -29.05 -23.00
N ASN A 159 -7.30 -29.23 -22.39
CA ASN A 159 -7.73 -30.51 -21.83
C ASN A 159 -8.57 -31.37 -22.81
N ASP A 160 -9.02 -30.79 -23.93
CA ASP A 160 -9.77 -31.46 -25.00
C ASP A 160 -8.87 -31.91 -26.19
N GLY A 161 -7.55 -31.70 -26.11
CA GLY A 161 -6.54 -32.10 -27.11
C GLY A 161 -5.65 -33.27 -26.69
#